data_AF-A4JVA3-F1
#
_entry.id   AF-A4JVA3-F1
#
_cell.length_a   1.000
_cell.length_b   1.000
_cell.length_c   1.000
_cell.angle_alpha   90.00
_cell.angle_beta   90.00
_cell.angle_gamma   90.00
#
_symmetry.space_group_name_H-M   'P 1'
#
loop_
_entity.id
_entity.type
_entity.pdbx_description
1 polymer ?
#
loop_
_entity_poly.entity_id
_entity_poly.type
_entity_poly.pdbx_seq_one_letter_code
_entity_poly.pdbx_strand_id
1 'polypeptide(L)'
;MAENPNGAGASGHGAPERLFRVSDPDHVAAHLNAKDQTGMTLYQMGFLGKVEHWVLNRLAEKDEELADDVTMRLQRLDDIVANFRNKIPADNPAFLQILSWLTIEQAMYTVEYLQGYQDEFFMQLVDYCRLNEFNDVNADLALKRIRALNKTRLLDRWFSKANVDFVVTTLTGIQ
;
A
#
# COMPACT_ATOMS: atom_id res chain seq x y z
N MET A 1 -37.28 -47.36 6.77
CA MET A 1 -37.02 -46.46 5.63
C MET A 1 -37.09 -45.04 6.16
N ALA A 2 -35.94 -44.38 6.27
CA ALA A 2 -35.83 -42.95 6.45
C ALA A 2 -34.56 -42.54 5.71
N GLU A 3 -34.72 -41.59 4.80
CA GLU A 3 -33.75 -41.20 3.78
C GLU A 3 -32.55 -40.47 4.38
N ASN A 4 -31.40 -40.72 3.78
CA ASN A 4 -30.12 -40.12 4.08
C ASN A 4 -29.78 -39.17 2.91
N PRO A 5 -29.73 -37.85 3.07
CA PRO A 5 -29.29 -36.98 2.00
C PRO A 5 -27.77 -36.82 2.10
N ASN A 6 -27.06 -37.67 1.34
CA ASN A 6 -25.70 -37.40 0.90
C ASN A 6 -25.68 -36.20 -0.05
N GLY A 7 -24.62 -35.40 0.05
CA GLY A 7 -23.92 -34.94 -1.15
C GLY A 7 -24.20 -33.53 -1.65
N ALA A 8 -23.53 -32.56 -1.04
CA ALA A 8 -22.88 -31.48 -1.78
C ALA A 8 -21.43 -31.45 -1.24
N GLY A 9 -20.39 -31.68 -2.02
CA GLY A 9 -20.15 -31.11 -3.35
C GLY A 9 -18.92 -30.21 -3.19
N ALA A 10 -17.82 -30.66 -3.77
CA ALA A 10 -16.46 -30.18 -3.66
C ALA A 10 -16.22 -28.66 -3.82
N SER A 11 -15.01 -28.26 -3.42
CA SER A 11 -14.24 -27.06 -3.83
C SER A 11 -14.48 -25.75 -3.08
N GLY A 12 -14.13 -25.74 -1.79
CA GLY A 12 -13.68 -24.53 -1.12
C GLY A 12 -12.15 -24.44 -1.14
N HIS A 13 -11.54 -24.16 -2.29
CA HIS A 13 -10.24 -23.45 -2.25
C HIS A 13 -10.56 -22.03 -1.78
N GLY A 14 -10.77 -21.89 -0.47
CA GLY A 14 -10.73 -20.59 0.18
C GLY A 14 -9.35 -20.04 -0.10
N ALA A 15 -9.27 -19.00 -0.93
CA ALA A 15 -8.11 -18.12 -0.90
C ALA A 15 -7.82 -17.84 0.58
N PRO A 16 -6.58 -18.00 1.05
CA PRO A 16 -6.27 -17.72 2.45
C PRO A 16 -6.81 -16.32 2.73
N GLU A 17 -7.67 -16.19 3.75
CA GLU A 17 -8.06 -14.87 4.24
C GLU A 17 -6.75 -14.11 4.40
N ARG A 18 -6.53 -13.10 3.53
CA ARG A 18 -5.29 -12.33 3.55
C ARG A 18 -5.32 -11.58 4.86
N LEU A 19 -4.64 -12.11 5.87
CA LEU A 19 -4.56 -11.50 7.18
C LEU A 19 -3.87 -10.14 6.99
N PHE A 20 -4.64 -9.06 7.14
CA PHE A 20 -4.12 -7.72 7.02
C PHE A 20 -3.29 -7.38 8.26
N ARG A 21 -2.01 -7.02 8.04
CA ARG A 21 -1.06 -6.64 9.09
C ARG A 21 -0.15 -5.52 8.60
N VAL A 22 -0.55 -4.26 8.82
CA VAL A 22 0.30 -3.09 8.56
C VAL A 22 1.23 -2.78 9.75
N SER A 23 0.91 -3.30 10.94
CA SER A 23 1.79 -3.20 12.10
C SER A 23 3.07 -4.04 11.99
N ASP A 24 3.08 -5.03 11.09
CA ASP A 24 4.21 -5.93 10.88
C ASP A 24 4.94 -5.57 9.57
N PRO A 25 6.16 -5.02 9.64
CA PRO A 25 6.94 -4.66 8.46
C PRO A 25 7.21 -5.83 7.52
N ASP A 26 7.37 -7.06 8.05
CA ASP A 26 7.66 -8.24 7.24
C ASP A 26 6.46 -8.62 6.38
N HIS A 27 5.23 -8.44 6.89
CA HIS A 27 4.01 -8.62 6.11
C HIS A 27 3.89 -7.59 4.97
N VAL A 28 4.23 -6.32 5.24
CA VAL A 28 4.25 -5.27 4.22
C VAL A 28 5.26 -5.59 3.12
N ALA A 29 6.49 -5.96 3.50
CA ALA A 29 7.55 -6.34 2.56
C ALA A 29 7.19 -7.59 1.75
N ALA A 30 6.60 -8.61 2.38
CA ALA A 30 6.14 -9.82 1.72
C ALA A 30 5.04 -9.52 0.68
N HIS A 31 4.09 -8.64 0.99
CA HIS A 31 3.06 -8.20 0.04
C HIS A 31 3.67 -7.49 -1.17
N LEU A 32 4.59 -6.54 -0.94
CA LEU A 32 5.24 -5.80 -2.02
C LEU A 32 6.09 -6.70 -2.93
N ASN A 33 6.78 -7.69 -2.36
CA ASN A 33 7.51 -8.72 -3.11
C ASN A 33 6.59 -9.63 -3.92
N ALA A 34 5.45 -10.06 -3.34
CA ALA A 34 4.49 -10.90 -4.04
C ALA A 34 3.86 -10.20 -5.24
N LYS A 35 3.70 -8.88 -5.16
CA LYS A 35 3.12 -8.05 -6.23
C LYS A 35 4.05 -7.86 -7.42
N ASP A 36 5.35 -7.80 -7.17
CA ASP A 36 6.36 -7.51 -8.18
C ASP A 36 7.51 -8.50 -8.08
N GLN A 37 7.46 -9.51 -8.94
CA GLN A 37 8.50 -10.54 -9.03
C GLN A 37 9.88 -9.98 -9.40
N THR A 38 9.96 -8.76 -9.92
CA THR A 38 11.24 -8.11 -10.20
C THR A 38 11.88 -7.48 -8.95
N GLY A 39 11.15 -7.38 -7.84
CA GLY A 39 11.57 -6.72 -6.61
C GLY A 39 11.66 -5.19 -6.71
N MET A 40 11.41 -4.60 -7.88
CA MET A 40 11.53 -3.15 -8.12
C MET A 40 10.57 -2.35 -7.25
N THR A 41 9.35 -2.83 -7.05
CA THR A 41 8.35 -2.16 -6.21
C THR A 41 8.80 -2.09 -4.76
N LEU A 42 9.32 -3.19 -4.19
CA LEU A 42 9.87 -3.17 -2.83
C LEU A 42 11.08 -2.24 -2.75
N TYR A 43 11.99 -2.30 -3.72
CA TYR A 43 13.17 -1.42 -3.75
C TYR A 43 12.79 0.07 -3.80
N GLN A 44 11.82 0.45 -4.64
CA GLN A 44 11.31 1.82 -4.77
C GLN A 44 10.62 2.29 -3.49
N MET A 45 9.76 1.44 -2.93
CA MET A 45 9.08 1.71 -1.66
C MET A 45 10.11 1.93 -0.55
N GLY A 46 11.14 1.09 -0.46
CA GLY A 46 12.21 1.23 0.53
C GLY A 46 13.06 2.48 0.31
N PHE A 47 13.31 2.87 -0.95
CA PHE A 47 13.99 4.13 -1.26
C PHE A 47 13.17 5.34 -0.81
N LEU A 48 11.86 5.36 -1.09
CA LEU A 48 10.96 6.42 -0.64
C LEU A 48 10.84 6.40 0.89
N GLY A 49 10.77 5.22 1.50
CA GLY A 49 10.76 5.02 2.96
C GLY A 49 11.94 5.67 3.68
N LYS A 50 13.14 5.66 3.09
CA LYS A 50 14.35 6.29 3.67
C LYS A 50 14.23 7.80 3.84
N VAL A 51 13.54 8.49 2.93
CA VAL A 51 13.30 9.94 3.03
C VAL A 51 12.03 10.27 3.81
N GLU A 52 11.20 9.25 4.04
CA GLU A 52 9.91 9.30 4.69
C GLU A 52 9.97 8.80 6.14
N HIS A 53 10.84 9.41 6.94
CA HIS A 53 10.82 9.20 8.38
C HIS A 53 9.60 9.91 8.97
N TRP A 54 8.48 9.21 9.12
CA TRP A 54 7.23 9.82 9.61
C TRP A 54 7.18 9.94 11.13
N VAL A 55 6.15 10.64 11.59
CA VAL A 55 5.95 11.02 12.98
C VAL A 55 5.90 9.79 13.89
N LEU A 56 5.18 8.72 13.52
CA LEU A 56 5.09 7.51 14.37
C LEU A 56 6.44 6.81 14.54
N ASN A 57 7.18 6.58 13.46
CA ASN A 57 8.52 5.97 13.54
C ASN A 57 9.50 6.86 14.33
N ARG A 58 9.46 8.19 14.11
CA ARG A 58 10.28 9.14 14.88
C ARG A 58 9.90 9.23 16.35
N LEU A 59 8.64 8.97 16.70
CA LEU A 59 8.20 8.95 18.09
C LEU A 59 8.65 7.65 18.78
N ALA A 60 8.57 6.52 18.09
CA ALA A 60 9.04 5.23 18.60
C ALA A 60 10.55 5.19 18.86
N GLU A 61 11.35 5.96 18.11
CA GLU A 61 12.81 6.03 18.30
C GLU A 61 13.24 6.82 19.55
N LYS A 62 12.35 7.60 20.15
CA LYS A 62 12.70 8.48 21.27
C LYS A 62 12.63 7.81 22.63
N ASP A 63 11.72 6.86 22.80
CA ASP A 63 11.43 6.21 24.08
C ASP A 63 10.73 4.86 23.86
N GLU A 64 11.01 3.89 24.73
CA GLU A 64 10.45 2.54 24.68
C GLU A 64 8.94 2.56 24.93
N GLU A 65 8.46 3.38 25.87
CA GLU A 65 7.02 3.54 26.16
C GLU A 65 6.25 4.08 24.94
N LEU A 66 6.85 5.02 24.20
CA LEU A 66 6.26 5.55 22.97
C LEU A 66 6.28 4.54 21.83
N ALA A 67 7.29 3.66 21.76
CA ALA A 67 7.37 2.60 20.78
C ALA A 67 6.24 1.56 20.97
N ASP A 68 5.96 1.19 22.22
CA ASP A 68 4.84 0.31 22.56
C ASP A 68 3.49 0.95 22.20
N ASP A 69 3.32 2.23 22.48
CA ASP A 69 2.12 3.00 22.15
C ASP A 69 1.88 3.09 20.63
N VAL A 70 2.94 3.30 19.85
CA VAL A 70 2.90 3.30 18.38
C VAL A 70 2.49 1.91 17.88
N THR A 71 3.10 0.85 18.42
CA THR A 71 2.82 -0.54 18.05
C THR A 71 1.35 -0.90 18.31
N MET A 72 0.84 -0.57 19.49
CA MET A 72 -0.56 -0.79 19.86
C MET A 72 -1.52 -0.04 18.92
N ARG A 73 -1.19 1.21 18.53
CA ARG A 73 -2.02 1.98 17.58
C ARG A 73 -2.05 1.34 16.19
N LEU A 74 -0.91 0.83 15.71
CA LEU A 74 -0.83 0.12 14.44
C LEU A 74 -1.61 -1.20 14.48
N GLN A 75 -1.52 -1.97 15.56
CA GLN A 75 -2.32 -3.20 15.73
C GLN A 75 -3.82 -2.90 15.78
N ARG A 76 -4.22 -1.81 16.43
CA ARG A 76 -5.62 -1.36 16.41
C ARG A 76 -6.06 -0.98 15.00
N LEU A 77 -5.18 -0.38 14.20
CA LEU A 77 -5.46 -0.10 12.80
C LEU A 77 -5.65 -1.39 11.99
N ASP A 78 -4.82 -2.42 12.24
CA ASP A 78 -4.98 -3.75 11.63
C ASP A 78 -6.38 -4.29 11.88
N ASP A 79 -6.83 -4.26 13.13
CA ASP A 79 -8.16 -4.75 13.52
C ASP A 79 -9.28 -3.94 12.87
N ILE A 80 -9.15 -2.61 12.82
CA ILE A 80 -10.16 -1.75 12.18
C ILE A 80 -10.25 -2.07 10.69
N VAL A 81 -9.12 -2.10 9.99
CA VAL A 81 -9.10 -2.36 8.55
C VAL A 81 -9.60 -3.76 8.24
N ALA A 82 -9.15 -4.79 8.97
CA ALA A 82 -9.58 -6.16 8.77
C ALA A 82 -11.10 -6.33 8.96
N ASN A 83 -11.66 -5.75 10.03
CA ASN A 83 -13.08 -5.91 10.38
C ASN A 83 -14.02 -5.01 9.57
N PHE A 84 -13.56 -3.82 9.14
CA PHE A 84 -14.39 -2.81 8.48
C PHE A 84 -14.00 -2.55 7.02
N ARG A 85 -13.20 -3.42 6.39
CA ARG A 85 -12.70 -3.29 5.00
C ARG A 85 -13.73 -2.93 3.93
N ASN A 86 -15.00 -3.29 4.09
CA ASN A 86 -16.09 -2.97 3.15
C ASN A 86 -16.85 -1.68 3.48
N LYS A 87 -16.52 -1.03 4.59
CA LYS A 87 -17.26 0.12 5.16
C LYS A 87 -16.39 1.36 5.33
N ILE A 88 -15.08 1.23 5.25
CA ILE A 88 -14.16 2.36 5.33
C ILE A 88 -14.34 3.19 4.05
N PRO A 89 -14.78 4.46 4.14
CA PRO A 89 -14.94 5.33 2.97
C PRO A 89 -13.58 5.85 2.50
N ALA A 90 -13.36 5.87 1.19
CA ALA A 90 -12.15 6.43 0.59
C ALA A 90 -12.07 7.97 0.72
N ASP A 91 -13.22 8.63 0.84
CA ASP A 91 -13.40 10.08 0.95
C ASP A 91 -13.47 10.58 2.41
N ASN A 92 -12.99 9.78 3.37
CA ASN A 92 -13.03 10.11 4.78
C ASN A 92 -11.75 10.87 5.23
N PRO A 93 -11.85 12.13 5.70
CA PRO A 93 -10.70 12.89 6.19
C PRO A 93 -9.94 12.19 7.34
N ALA A 94 -10.66 11.51 8.23
CA ALA A 94 -10.05 10.79 9.34
C ALA A 94 -9.21 9.60 8.86
N PHE A 95 -9.62 8.96 7.76
CA PHE A 95 -8.83 7.89 7.15
C PHE A 95 -7.55 8.44 6.50
N LEU A 96 -7.63 9.59 5.80
CA LEU A 96 -6.45 10.26 5.25
C LEU A 96 -5.46 10.70 6.33
N GLN A 97 -5.96 11.17 7.47
CA GLN A 97 -5.11 11.50 8.61
C GLN A 97 -4.37 10.26 9.14
N ILE A 98 -5.01 9.09 9.17
CA ILE A 98 -4.32 7.84 9.53
C ILE A 98 -3.24 7.52 8.49
N LEU A 99 -3.55 7.59 7.19
CA LEU A 99 -2.56 7.33 6.14
C LEU A 99 -1.36 8.28 6.18
N SER A 100 -1.54 9.53 6.62
CA SER A 100 -0.43 10.49 6.72
C SER A 100 0.57 10.13 7.82
N TRP A 101 0.16 9.37 8.83
CA TRP A 101 1.02 8.88 9.90
C TRP A 101 1.87 7.66 9.53
N LEU A 102 1.42 6.92 8.52
CA LEU A 102 2.09 5.72 8.02
C LEU A 102 3.22 6.06 7.03
N THR A 103 4.20 5.16 6.92
CA THR A 103 5.13 5.17 5.78
C THR A 103 4.38 4.98 4.47
N ILE A 104 4.96 5.44 3.35
CA ILE A 104 4.35 5.19 2.02
C ILE A 104 4.11 3.70 1.78
N GLU A 105 4.99 2.82 2.25
CA GLU A 105 4.85 1.37 2.09
C GLU A 105 3.61 0.85 2.83
N GLN A 106 3.46 1.23 4.10
CA GLN A 106 2.33 0.89 4.95
C GLN A 106 1.01 1.49 4.43
N ALA A 107 1.05 2.76 4.01
CA ALA A 107 -0.11 3.46 3.47
C ALA A 107 -0.59 2.81 2.17
N MET A 108 0.33 2.54 1.24
CA MET A 108 0.00 1.91 -0.04
C MET A 108 -0.45 0.47 0.14
N TYR A 109 0.17 -0.29 1.05
CA TYR A 109 -0.30 -1.62 1.43
C TYR A 109 -1.75 -1.59 1.95
N THR A 110 -2.07 -0.63 2.82
CA THR A 110 -3.43 -0.45 3.36
C THR A 110 -4.44 -0.10 2.26
N VAL A 111 -4.11 0.85 1.39
CA VAL A 111 -4.97 1.27 0.28
C VAL A 111 -5.19 0.13 -0.72
N GLU A 112 -4.15 -0.63 -1.04
CA GLU A 112 -4.24 -1.79 -1.93
C GLU A 112 -5.07 -2.93 -1.33
N TYR A 113 -4.94 -3.15 -0.02
CA TYR A 113 -5.77 -4.12 0.68
C TYR A 113 -7.24 -3.73 0.57
N LEU A 114 -7.61 -2.48 0.86
CA LEU A 114 -8.98 -1.98 0.78
C LEU A 114 -9.53 -2.01 -0.65
N GLN A 115 -8.70 -1.64 -1.63
CA GLN A 115 -9.02 -1.76 -3.06
C GLN A 115 -9.36 -3.21 -3.47
N GLY A 116 -8.77 -4.22 -2.82
CA GLY A 116 -9.10 -5.62 -3.06
C GLY A 116 -10.50 -6.05 -2.59
N TYR A 117 -11.17 -5.21 -1.79
CA TYR A 117 -12.54 -5.44 -1.31
C TYR A 117 -13.54 -4.40 -1.83
N GLN A 118 -13.04 -3.25 -2.29
CA GLN A 118 -13.82 -2.12 -2.80
C GLN A 118 -13.21 -1.64 -4.12
N ASP A 119 -13.79 -2.05 -5.26
CA ASP A 119 -13.21 -1.90 -6.60
C ASP A 119 -12.91 -0.45 -7.03
N GLU A 120 -13.53 0.54 -6.41
CA GLU A 120 -13.33 1.96 -6.73
C GLU A 120 -12.55 2.72 -5.66
N PHE A 121 -12.12 2.05 -4.57
CA PHE A 121 -11.55 2.71 -3.40
C PHE A 121 -10.39 3.63 -3.74
N PHE A 122 -9.43 3.13 -4.53
CA PHE A 122 -8.27 3.92 -4.91
C PHE A 122 -8.65 5.12 -5.79
N MET A 123 -9.56 4.95 -6.75
CA MET A 123 -9.99 6.05 -7.62
C MET A 123 -10.73 7.13 -6.82
N GLN A 124 -11.64 6.72 -5.95
CA GLN A 124 -12.38 7.62 -5.07
C GLN A 124 -11.46 8.38 -4.10
N LEU A 125 -10.45 7.70 -3.54
CA LEU A 125 -9.42 8.34 -2.71
C LEU A 125 -8.65 9.41 -3.49
N VAL A 126 -8.19 9.08 -4.70
CA VAL A 126 -7.47 10.02 -5.57
C VAL A 126 -8.33 11.22 -5.95
N ASP A 127 -9.60 10.98 -6.31
CA ASP A 127 -10.55 12.04 -6.64
C ASP A 127 -10.80 12.96 -5.45
N TYR A 128 -11.01 12.39 -4.25
CA TYR A 128 -11.14 13.16 -3.02
C TYR A 128 -9.89 14.00 -2.76
N CYS A 129 -8.70 13.42 -2.85
CA CYS A 129 -7.46 14.14 -2.61
C CYS A 129 -7.25 15.28 -3.61
N ARG A 130 -7.58 15.06 -4.89
CA ARG A 130 -7.50 16.10 -5.93
C ARG A 130 -8.46 17.26 -5.64
N LEU A 131 -9.68 16.98 -5.23
CA LEU A 131 -10.67 18.02 -4.92
C LEU A 131 -10.29 18.85 -3.68
N ASN A 132 -9.51 18.28 -2.76
CA ASN A 132 -9.17 18.89 -1.48
C ASN A 132 -7.68 19.29 -1.36
N GLU A 133 -6.87 19.17 -2.43
CA GLU A 133 -5.40 19.41 -2.41
C GLU A 133 -5.01 20.76 -1.80
N PHE A 134 -5.82 21.80 -1.97
CA PHE A 134 -5.53 23.13 -1.45
C PHE A 134 -6.12 23.43 -0.06
N ASN A 135 -7.01 22.56 0.43
CA ASN A 135 -7.78 22.78 1.66
C ASN A 135 -7.44 21.79 2.77
N ASP A 136 -6.85 20.64 2.44
CA ASP A 136 -6.45 19.61 3.39
C ASP A 136 -4.99 19.18 3.13
N VAL A 137 -4.14 19.40 4.13
CA VAL A 137 -2.71 19.05 4.08
C VAL A 137 -2.49 17.54 3.94
N ASN A 138 -3.38 16.71 4.50
CA ASN A 138 -3.28 15.25 4.35
C ASN A 138 -3.66 14.81 2.93
N ALA A 139 -4.67 15.46 2.33
CA ALA A 139 -5.04 15.23 0.93
C ALA A 139 -3.90 15.62 -0.02
N ASP A 140 -3.29 16.79 0.19
CA ASP A 140 -2.10 17.25 -0.55
C ASP A 140 -0.93 16.25 -0.42
N LEU A 141 -0.62 15.85 0.82
CA LEU A 141 0.45 14.91 1.09
C LEU A 141 0.20 13.55 0.41
N ALA A 142 -0.99 12.98 0.56
CA ALA A 142 -1.36 11.71 -0.05
C ALA A 142 -1.23 11.77 -1.59
N LEU A 143 -1.72 12.85 -2.20
CA LEU A 143 -1.65 13.03 -3.64
C LEU A 143 -0.20 13.20 -4.13
N LYS A 144 0.64 13.93 -3.40
CA LYS A 144 2.07 14.07 -3.69
C LYS A 144 2.79 12.72 -3.59
N ARG A 145 2.52 11.91 -2.57
CA ARG A 145 3.07 10.54 -2.45
C ARG A 145 2.68 9.67 -3.65
N ILE A 146 1.40 9.64 -4.00
CA ILE A 146 0.89 8.88 -5.15
C ILE A 146 1.54 9.34 -6.46
N ARG A 147 1.65 10.66 -6.66
CA ARG A 147 2.31 11.24 -7.85
C ARG A 147 3.79 10.88 -7.89
N ALA A 148 4.50 10.97 -6.77
CA ALA A 148 5.93 10.64 -6.69
C ALA A 148 6.16 9.16 -7.02
N LEU A 149 5.41 8.25 -6.39
CA LEU A 149 5.51 6.82 -6.64
C LEU A 149 5.29 6.47 -8.12
N ASN A 150 4.22 6.98 -8.72
CA ASN A 150 3.90 6.71 -10.13
C ASN A 150 4.95 7.29 -11.07
N LYS A 151 5.43 8.52 -10.81
CA LYS A 151 6.48 9.15 -11.62
C LYS A 151 7.77 8.34 -11.57
N THR A 152 8.24 7.99 -10.38
CA THR A 152 9.46 7.19 -10.19
C THR A 152 9.34 5.85 -10.92
N ARG A 153 8.22 5.14 -10.75
CA ARG A 153 7.98 3.85 -11.41
C ARG A 153 7.96 3.95 -12.94
N LEU A 154 7.33 4.99 -13.49
CA LEU A 154 7.29 5.20 -14.95
C LEU A 154 8.67 5.58 -15.50
N LEU A 155 9.38 6.47 -14.81
CA LEU A 155 10.73 6.91 -15.22
C LEU A 155 11.72 5.75 -15.19
N ASP A 156 11.75 4.96 -14.12
CA ASP A 156 12.64 3.79 -14.01
C ASP A 156 12.37 2.78 -15.12
N ARG A 157 11.09 2.60 -15.50
CA ARG A 157 10.72 1.72 -16.60
C ARG A 157 11.15 2.30 -17.95
N TRP A 158 10.84 3.57 -18.23
CA TRP A 158 11.15 4.22 -19.50
C TRP A 158 12.65 4.35 -19.73
N PHE A 159 13.39 4.80 -18.73
CA PHE A 159 14.84 5.01 -18.77
C PHE A 159 15.63 3.84 -18.19
N SER A 160 15.04 2.65 -18.15
CA SER A 160 15.75 1.43 -17.77
C SER A 160 16.98 1.22 -18.67
N LYS A 161 18.04 0.63 -18.11
CA LYS A 161 19.27 0.34 -18.86
C LYS A 161 18.99 -0.37 -20.18
N ALA A 162 18.10 -1.36 -20.17
CA ALA A 162 17.70 -2.10 -21.38
C ALA A 162 17.09 -1.19 -22.46
N ASN A 163 16.22 -0.26 -22.09
CA ASN A 163 15.61 0.67 -23.05
C ASN A 163 16.62 1.69 -23.56
N VAL A 164 17.48 2.21 -22.69
CA VAL A 164 18.53 3.16 -23.09
C VAL A 164 19.52 2.48 -24.03
N ASP A 165 20.02 1.30 -23.67
CA ASP A 165 20.95 0.52 -24.50
C ASP A 165 20.29 0.20 -25.86
N PHE A 166 19.01 -0.23 -25.87
CA PHE A 166 18.26 -0.46 -27.11
C PHE A 166 18.21 0.77 -28.02
N VAL A 167 17.87 1.95 -27.47
CA VAL A 167 17.82 3.20 -28.24
C VAL A 167 19.21 3.59 -28.74
N VAL A 168 20.24 3.50 -27.90
CA VAL A 168 21.62 3.84 -28.27
C VAL A 168 22.14 2.92 -29.38
N THR A 169 21.98 1.61 -29.25
CA THR A 169 22.39 0.64 -30.29
C THR A 169 21.63 0.90 -31.59
N THR A 170 20.34 1.19 -31.53
CA THR A 170 19.53 1.50 -32.73
C THR A 170 20.01 2.78 -33.43
N LEU A 171 20.36 3.83 -32.67
CA LEU A 171 20.78 5.12 -33.22
C LEU A 171 22.24 5.15 -33.69
N THR A 172 23.13 4.39 -33.03
CA THR A 172 24.58 4.43 -33.28
C THR A 172 25.08 3.26 -34.13
N GLY A 173 24.34 2.16 -34.20
CA GLY A 173 24.77 0.93 -34.88
C GLY A 173 25.92 0.20 -34.19
N ILE A 174 26.32 0.60 -32.98
CA ILE A 174 27.39 -0.04 -32.20
C ILE A 174 26.76 -1.14 -31.33
N GLN A 175 27.21 -2.39 -31.54
CA GLN A 175 26.87 -3.56 -30.73
C GLN A 175 27.88 -3.80 -29.62
#